data_AF-A0A1A0H7D5-F1
#
_entry.id   AF-A0A1A0H7D5-F1
#
_cell.length_a   1.000
_cell.length_b   1.000
_cell.length_c   1.000
_cell.angle_alpha   90.00
_cell.angle_beta   90.00
_cell.angle_gamma   90.00
#
_symmetry.space_group_name_H-M   'P 1'
#
loop_
_entity.id
_entity.type
_entity.pdbx_description
1 polymer ?
#
loop_
_entity_poly.entity_id
_entity_poly.type
_entity_poly.pdbx_seq_one_letter_code
_entity_poly.pdbx_strand_id
1 'polypeptide(L)' 'MASDELKDNQEILLDMGGKKVPFSKINKPHNVVVGGANKPIPNLENFPSLEPWAQDQQDKKSDNEQEKPEKTDS' A
#
# COMPACT_ATOMS: atom_id res chain seq x y z
N MET A 1 -12.09 14.63 -6.14
CA MET A 1 -12.42 15.11 -4.78
C MET A 1 -11.87 14.08 -3.81
N ALA A 2 -10.75 14.43 -3.20
CA ALA A 2 -10.00 13.59 -2.28
C ALA A 2 -10.86 13.22 -1.06
N SER A 3 -10.82 11.96 -0.66
CA SER A 3 -11.50 11.45 0.54
C SER A 3 -10.48 10.72 1.43
N ASP A 4 -9.29 11.30 1.58
CA ASP A 4 -8.20 10.76 2.40
C ASP A 4 -7.86 11.64 3.62
N GLU A 5 -8.72 12.60 3.92
CA GLU A 5 -8.60 13.47 5.08
C GLU A 5 -9.85 13.28 5.92
N LEU A 6 -9.76 12.41 6.94
CA LEU A 6 -10.59 12.35 8.16
C LEU A 6 -10.37 10.98 8.85
N LYS A 7 -9.12 10.67 9.21
CA LYS A 7 -8.87 9.83 10.38
C LYS A 7 -8.53 10.75 11.53
N ASP A 8 -9.54 11.48 11.98
CA ASP A 8 -9.46 12.23 13.22
C ASP A 8 -9.08 11.27 14.34
N ASN A 9 -7.90 11.52 14.89
CA ASN A 9 -7.24 10.77 15.94
C ASN A 9 -8.02 10.91 17.26
N GLN A 10 -9.21 10.30 17.35
CA GLN A 10 -9.90 10.13 18.62
C GLN A 10 -9.12 9.11 19.45
N GLU A 11 -8.24 9.61 20.32
CA GLU A 11 -7.45 8.78 21.22
C GLU A 11 -8.38 8.12 22.24
N ILE A 12 -8.75 6.86 21.99
CA ILE A 12 -9.60 6.07 22.88
C ILE A 12 -8.84 5.82 24.19
N LEU A 13 -9.35 6.36 25.30
CA LEU A 13 -8.82 6.14 26.64
C LEU A 13 -9.56 4.97 27.30
N LEU A 14 -8.83 3.93 27.71
CA LEU A 14 -9.36 2.79 28.46
C LEU A 14 -9.00 2.91 29.93
N ASP A 15 -9.90 2.49 30.82
CA ASP A 15 -9.61 2.37 32.25
C ASP A 15 -8.97 1.00 32.53
N MET A 16 -7.71 1.00 32.98
CA MET A 16 -6.98 -0.19 33.40
C MET A 16 -6.54 -0.02 34.86
N GLY A 17 -7.22 -0.70 35.78
CA GLY A 17 -6.87 -0.66 37.20
C GLY A 17 -7.02 0.72 37.84
N GLY A 18 -8.01 1.51 37.41
CA GLY A 18 -8.29 2.86 37.91
C GLY A 18 -7.44 3.95 37.25
N LYS A 19 -6.68 3.63 36.20
CA LYS A 19 -5.86 4.58 35.43
C LYS A 19 -6.34 4.63 33.98
N LYS A 20 -6.57 5.84 33.48
CA LYS A 20 -6.91 6.07 32.06
C LYS A 20 -5.66 6.00 31.20
N VAL A 21 -5.66 5.08 30.23
CA VAL A 21 -4.53 4.79 29.35
C VAL A 21 -4.97 4.80 27.88
N PRO A 22 -4.20 5.42 26.98
CA PRO A 22 -4.49 5.38 25.55
C PRO A 22 -4.43 3.96 24.97
N PHE A 23 -5.42 3.62 24.13
CA PHE A 23 -5.46 2.34 23.42
C PHE A 23 -4.23 2.12 22.55
N SER A 24 -3.68 3.18 21.95
CA SER A 24 -2.46 3.17 21.14
C SER A 24 -1.23 2.63 21.90
N LYS A 25 -1.17 2.81 23.22
CA LYS A 25 -0.07 2.29 24.06
C LYS A 25 -0.21 0.81 24.37
N ILE A 26 -1.42 0.28 24.32
CA ILE A 26 -1.75 -1.12 24.63
C ILE A 26 -1.68 -1.96 23.36
N ASN A 27 -2.37 -1.53 22.31
CA ASN A 27 -2.49 -2.27 21.06
C ASN A 27 -1.45 -1.74 20.06
N LYS A 28 -0.19 -2.12 20.27
CA LYS A 28 0.87 -1.82 19.30
C LYS A 28 0.68 -2.72 18.08
N PRO A 29 0.84 -2.18 16.85
CA PRO A 29 0.81 -3.00 15.65
C PRO A 29 1.90 -4.07 15.72
N HIS A 30 1.55 -5.32 15.43
CA HIS A 30 2.49 -6.44 15.44
C HIS A 30 3.60 -6.31 14.41
N ASN A 31 3.34 -5.57 13.32
CA ASN A 31 4.32 -5.26 12.29
C ASN A 31 4.40 -3.74 12.13
N VAL A 32 5.59 -3.19 12.32
CA VAL A 32 5.93 -1.83 11.89
C VAL A 32 6.86 -1.99 10.69
N VAL A 33 6.49 -1.44 9.53
CA VAL A 33 7.37 -1.42 8.37
C VAL A 33 8.46 -0.38 8.63
N VAL A 34 9.55 -0.83 9.26
CA VAL A 34 10.73 0.01 9.51
C VAL A 34 11.61 -0.07 8.26
N GLY A 35 11.62 1.00 7.46
CA GLY A 35 12.47 1.11 6.28
C GLY A 35 11.75 0.85 4.96
N GLY A 36 11.39 1.94 4.27
CA GLY A 36 10.83 1.92 2.92
C GLY A 36 11.77 2.46 1.83
N ALA A 37 12.86 3.15 2.20
CA ALA A 37 13.62 3.98 1.26
C ALA A 37 14.73 3.25 0.50
N ASN A 38 15.24 2.11 1.01
CA ASN A 38 16.40 1.42 0.42
C ASN A 38 16.04 -0.01 -0.01
N LYS A 39 14.91 -0.18 -0.70
CA LYS A 39 14.63 -1.46 -1.36
C LYS A 39 15.55 -1.56 -2.58
N PRO A 40 16.22 -2.70 -2.81
CA PRO A 40 16.97 -2.89 -4.04
C PRO A 40 16.01 -2.79 -5.23
N ILE A 41 16.34 -1.94 -6.20
CA ILE A 41 15.62 -1.87 -7.46
C ILE A 41 16.10 -3.07 -8.31
N PRO A 42 15.21 -4.01 -8.67
CA PRO A 42 15.61 -5.15 -9.49
C PRO A 42 16.06 -4.68 -10.88
N ASN A 43 17.19 -5.19 -11.35
CA ASN A 43 17.64 -4.97 -12.73
C ASN A 43 16.89 -5.92 -13.67
N LEU A 44 16.03 -5.36 -14.52
CA LEU A 44 15.16 -6.12 -15.43
C LEU A 44 15.91 -7.00 -16.43
N GLU A 45 17.15 -6.64 -16.78
CA GLU A 45 17.99 -7.40 -17.73
C GLU A 45 18.50 -8.74 -17.16
N ASN A 46 18.52 -8.88 -15.83
CA ASN A 46 19.00 -10.10 -15.17
C ASN A 46 17.92 -11.18 -15.03
N PHE A 47 16.68 -10.89 -15.41
CA PHE A 47 15.56 -11.82 -15.31
C PHE A 47 15.30 -12.48 -16.67
N PRO A 48 15.00 -13.79 -16.69
CA PRO A 48 14.64 -14.46 -17.94
C PRO A 48 13.38 -13.83 -18.54
N SER A 49 13.24 -13.94 -19.86
CA SER A 49 11.99 -13.60 -20.53
C SER A 49 10.83 -14.40 -19.93
N LEU A 50 9.64 -13.81 -19.96
CA LEU A 50 8.42 -14.52 -19.56
C LEU A 50 8.23 -15.77 -20.42
N GLU A 51 7.68 -16.81 -19.80
CA GLU A 51 7.24 -17.99 -20.51
C GLU A 51 6.13 -17.63 -21.54
N PRO A 52 6.01 -18.35 -22.67
CA PRO A 52 5.05 -18.02 -23.73
C PRO A 52 3.61 -17.89 -23.23
N TRP A 53 3.19 -18.79 -22.32
CA TRP A 53 1.85 -18.78 -21.73
C TRP A 53 1.58 -17.55 -20.85
N ALA A 54 2.62 -16.93 -20.30
CA ALA A 54 2.51 -15.71 -19.48
C ALA A 54 2.52 -14.44 -20.36
N GLN A 55 3.20 -14.48 -21.49
CA GLN A 55 3.22 -13.42 -22.49
C GLN A 55 1.83 -13.24 -23.13
N ASP A 56 1.18 -14.34 -23.55
CA ASP A 56 -0.19 -14.34 -24.07
C ASP A 56 -1.22 -13.74 -23.10
N GLN A 57 -0.95 -13.82 -21.78
CA GLN A 57 -1.81 -13.25 -20.73
C GLN A 57 -1.54 -11.76 -20.50
N GLN A 58 -0.33 -11.28 -20.79
CA GLN A 58 -0.02 -9.85 -20.77
C GLN A 58 -0.62 -9.16 -21.99
N ASP A 59 -0.48 -9.74 -23.18
CA ASP A 59 -1.02 -9.16 -24.43
C ASP A 59 -2.54 -8.98 -24.35
N LYS A 60 -3.25 -9.99 -23.80
CA LYS A 60 -4.70 -9.92 -23.55
C LYS A 60 -5.11 -8.89 -22.50
N LYS A 61 -4.22 -8.51 -21.59
CA LYS A 61 -4.47 -7.51 -20.55
C LYS A 61 -4.16 -6.10 -21.04
N SER A 62 -3.09 -5.92 -21.83
CA SER A 62 -2.75 -4.62 -22.43
C SER A 62 -3.83 -4.13 -23.39
N ASP A 63 -4.52 -5.03 -24.09
CA ASP A 63 -5.65 -4.69 -24.96
C ASP A 63 -6.88 -4.16 -24.18
N ASN A 64 -6.95 -4.41 -22.86
CA ASN A 64 -8.09 -4.06 -21.99
C ASN A 64 -7.81 -2.82 -21.11
N GLU A 65 -6.55 -2.41 -20.94
CA GLU A 65 -6.14 -1.29 -20.07
C GLU A 65 -5.94 0.05 -20.81
N GLN A 66 -6.04 0.09 -22.14
CA GLN A 66 -5.97 1.34 -22.92
C GLN A 66 -7.19 2.28 -22.76
N GLU A 67 -8.21 1.89 -21.99
CA GLU A 67 -9.38 2.73 -21.67
C GLU A 67 -9.39 3.22 -20.21
N LYS A 68 -8.30 3.82 -19.72
CA LYS A 68 -8.40 4.78 -18.60
C LYS A 68 -7.60 6.04 -18.92
N PRO A 69 -8.26 7.12 -19.39
CA PRO A 69 -7.58 8.38 -19.65
C PRO A 69 -7.00 8.94 -18.36
N GLU A 70 -5.72 9.26 -18.42
CA GLU A 70 -4.99 10.10 -17.48
C GLU A 70 -5.77 11.41 -17.28
N LYS A 71 -6.30 11.62 -16.09
CA LYS A 71 -6.73 12.96 -15.69
C LYS A 71 -5.47 13.74 -15.36
N THR A 72 -5.03 14.54 -16.33
CA THR A 72 -4.19 15.71 -16.08
C THR A 72 -4.94 16.64 -15.12
N ASP A 73 -4.46 16.77 -13.89
CA ASP A 73 -4.89 17.81 -12.95
C ASP A 73 -4.08 19.07 -13.27
N SER A 74 -4.76 20.16 -13.63
CA SER A 74 -4.19 21.46 -14.00
C SER A 74 -4.93 22.58 -13.29
#